data_AF-A0A2E0FJY6-F1
#
_entry.id   AF-A0A2E0FJY6-F1
#
_cell.length_a   1.000
_cell.length_b   1.000
_cell.length_c   1.000
_cell.angle_alpha   90.00
_cell.angle_beta   90.00
_cell.angle_gamma   90.00
#
_symmetry.space_group_name_H-M   'P 1'
#
loop_
_entity.id
_entity.type
_entity.pdbx_description
1 polymer ?
#
loop_
_entity_poly.entity_id
_entity_poly.type
_entity_poly.pdbx_seq_one_letter_code
_entity_poly.pdbx_strand_id
1 'polypeptide(L)'
;MTLRDTYITINEDGTESVTYQNWDWEKIKLHREKGLALSDFTMLHDIFNNLTSEQQTQVINFRQALRDITETYTNAEDVEWPDVPDCLMDRQMVIDNLNG
;
A
#
# COMPACT_ATOMS: atom_id res chain seq x y z
N MET A 1 -10.42 15.61 2.42
CA MET A 1 -9.10 16.23 2.68
C MET A 1 -8.10 15.15 2.34
N THR A 2 -7.65 15.12 1.09
CA THR A 2 -6.84 14.04 0.52
C THR A 2 -5.45 14.06 1.15
N LEU A 3 -5.04 12.94 1.74
CA LEU A 3 -3.73 12.79 2.36
C LEU A 3 -2.70 12.65 1.22
N ARG A 4 -1.91 13.70 0.97
CA ARG A 4 -0.74 13.63 0.12
C ARG A 4 0.41 13.08 0.95
N ASP A 5 1.10 12.05 0.46
CA ASP A 5 2.39 11.65 1.02
C ASP A 5 3.35 12.84 0.89
N THR A 6 3.53 13.51 2.03
CA THR A 6 4.25 14.78 2.14
C THR A 6 5.55 14.48 2.85
N TYR A 7 6.67 14.61 2.13
CA TYR A 7 7.99 14.42 2.72
C TYR A 7 8.56 15.79 3.09
N ILE A 8 8.83 15.97 4.38
CA ILE A 8 9.56 17.13 4.88
C ILE A 8 11.04 16.79 4.83
N THR A 9 11.78 17.47 3.96
CA THR A 9 13.24 17.39 3.92
C THR A 9 13.81 18.58 4.64
N ILE A 10 14.64 18.34 5.66
CA ILE A 10 15.42 19.40 6.32
C ILE A 10 16.70 19.60 5.52
N ASN A 11 16.86 20.79 4.96
CA ASN A 11 18.05 21.18 4.21
C ASN A 11 19.23 21.46 5.16
N GLU A 12 20.45 21.48 4.63
CA GLU A 12 21.67 21.76 5.41
C GLU A 12 21.67 23.16 6.06
N ASP A 13 20.89 24.09 5.53
CA ASP A 13 20.69 25.44 6.07
C ASP A 13 19.61 25.52 7.16
N GLY A 14 19.03 24.37 7.54
CA GLY A 14 17.97 24.28 8.55
C GLY A 14 16.58 24.66 8.05
N THR A 15 16.41 24.88 6.74
CA THR A 15 15.08 25.11 6.16
C THR A 15 14.34 23.80 5.89
N GLU A 16 13.03 23.83 6.05
CA GLU A 16 12.15 22.73 5.66
C GLU A 16 11.72 22.92 4.20
N SER A 17 11.92 21.89 3.38
CA SER A 17 11.31 21.80 2.06
C SER A 17 10.25 20.72 2.05
N VAL A 18 9.09 21.07 1.52
CA VAL A 18 7.99 20.14 1.32
C VAL A 18 8.11 19.57 -0.08
N THR A 19 8.32 18.27 -0.18
CA THR A 19 8.27 17.55 -1.47
C THR A 19 7.00 16.73 -1.53
N TYR A 20 6.28 16.87 -2.64
CA TYR A 20 5.11 16.06 -2.95
C TYR A 20 5.57 14.87 -3.75
N GLN A 21 5.21 13.66 -3.31
CA GLN A 21 5.40 12.49 -4.15
C GLN A 21 4.50 12.64 -5.38
N ASN A 22 5.10 12.93 -6.54
CA ASN A 22 4.35 12.98 -7.79
C ASN A 22 4.04 11.54 -8.21
N TRP A 23 2.85 11.08 -7.85
CA TRP A 23 2.30 9.81 -8.27
C TRP A 23 1.87 9.92 -9.73
N ASP A 24 2.53 9.15 -10.59
CA ASP A 24 2.03 8.86 -11.92
C ASP A 24 1.32 7.50 -11.89
N TRP A 25 0.57 7.21 -12.96
CA TRP A 25 -0.16 5.96 -13.09
C TRP A 25 0.75 4.72 -13.15
N GLU A 26 2.02 4.86 -13.54
CA GLU A 26 2.97 3.74 -13.55
C GLU A 26 3.36 3.37 -12.12
N LYS A 27 3.68 4.36 -11.28
CA LYS A 27 3.98 4.17 -9.85
C LYS A 27 2.79 3.59 -9.11
N ILE A 28 1.58 4.05 -9.40
CA ILE A 28 0.35 3.47 -8.80
C ILE A 28 0.21 2.01 -9.18
N LYS A 29 0.35 1.67 -10.46
CA LYS A 29 0.26 0.26 -10.90
C LYS A 29 1.31 -0.59 -10.22
N LEU A 30 2.55 -0.10 -10.11
CA LEU A 30 3.63 -0.78 -9.43
C LEU A 30 3.33 -0.98 -7.93
N HIS A 31 2.84 0.05 -7.24
CA HIS A 31 2.52 -0.05 -5.82
C HIS A 31 1.36 -1.02 -5.56
N ARG A 32 0.31 -0.95 -6.40
CA ARG A 32 -0.79 -1.92 -6.39
C ARG A 32 -0.30 -3.35 -6.58
N GLU A 33 0.58 -3.57 -7.55
CA GLU A 33 1.15 -4.90 -7.83
C GLU A 33 1.99 -5.41 -6.66
N LYS A 34 2.75 -4.53 -5.99
CA LYS A 34 3.46 -4.89 -4.75
C LYS A 34 2.49 -5.29 -3.63
N GLY A 35 1.38 -4.57 -3.44
CA GLY A 35 0.36 -4.94 -2.44
C GLY A 35 -0.33 -6.27 -2.74
N LEU A 36 -0.62 -6.55 -4.02
CA LEU A 36 -1.14 -7.84 -4.45
C LEU A 36 -0.10 -8.95 -4.24
N ALA A 37 1.17 -8.73 -4.57
CA ALA A 37 2.24 -9.69 -4.37
C ALA A 37 2.51 -9.98 -2.87
N LEU A 38 2.44 -8.96 -2.02
CA LEU A 38 2.55 -9.12 -0.56
C LEU A 38 1.48 -10.08 -0.03
N SER A 39 0.23 -9.90 -0.50
CA SER A 39 -0.93 -10.69 -0.06
C SER A 39 -1.12 -12.02 -0.79
N ASP A 40 -0.31 -12.33 -1.81
CA ASP A 40 -0.48 -13.56 -2.61
C ASP A 40 -0.25 -14.82 -1.78
N PHE A 41 0.75 -14.82 -0.89
CA PHE A 41 1.01 -15.97 -0.02
C PHE A 41 -0.16 -16.28 0.92
N THR A 42 -0.82 -15.25 1.45
CA THR A 42 -1.98 -15.43 2.32
C THR A 42 -3.20 -15.96 1.60
N MET A 43 -3.23 -15.90 0.26
CA MET A 43 -4.31 -16.46 -0.56
C MET A 43 -4.11 -17.94 -0.89
N LEU A 44 -2.98 -18.55 -0.53
CA LEU A 44 -2.81 -19.99 -0.62
C LEU A 44 -3.81 -20.67 0.32
N HIS A 45 -4.50 -21.71 -0.18
CA HIS A 45 -5.66 -22.29 0.50
C HIS A 45 -5.36 -22.78 1.93
N ASP A 46 -4.17 -23.34 2.13
CA ASP A 46 -3.67 -23.80 3.42
C ASP A 46 -3.45 -22.65 4.40
N ILE A 47 -2.83 -21.55 3.96
CA ILE A 47 -2.61 -20.37 4.79
C ILE A 47 -3.93 -19.66 5.06
N PHE A 48 -4.74 -19.44 4.03
CA PHE A 48 -6.00 -18.72 4.10
C PHE A 48 -6.99 -19.37 5.07
N ASN A 49 -7.13 -20.70 5.03
CA ASN A 49 -8.02 -21.43 5.93
C ASN A 49 -7.53 -21.43 7.40
N ASN A 50 -6.24 -21.17 7.63
CA ASN A 50 -5.68 -21.03 8.97
C ASN A 50 -5.85 -19.60 9.53
N LEU A 51 -6.25 -18.64 8.71
CA LEU A 51 -6.61 -17.30 9.17
C LEU A 51 -7.99 -17.31 9.83
N THR A 52 -8.18 -16.41 10.80
CA THR A 52 -9.51 -16.14 11.36
C THR A 52 -10.44 -15.57 10.29
N SER A 53 -11.76 -15.70 10.46
CA SER A 53 -12.73 -15.15 9.51
C SER A 53 -12.58 -13.63 9.32
N GLU A 54 -12.17 -12.91 10.37
CA GLU A 54 -11.89 -11.47 10.31
C GLU A 54 -10.67 -11.17 9.43
N GLN A 55 -9.55 -11.88 9.63
CA GLN A 55 -8.34 -11.74 8.81
C GLN A 55 -8.59 -12.12 7.35
N GLN A 56 -9.37 -13.19 7.10
CA GLN A 56 -9.80 -13.56 5.75
C GLN A 56 -10.55 -12.40 5.08
N THR A 57 -11.48 -11.77 5.81
CA THR A 57 -12.25 -10.61 5.33
C THR A 57 -11.34 -9.42 5.05
N GLN A 58 -10.40 -9.12 5.95
CA GLN A 58 -9.44 -8.02 5.76
C GLN A 58 -8.58 -8.22 4.50
N VAL A 59 -8.02 -9.41 4.28
CA VAL A 59 -7.18 -9.71 3.10
C VAL A 59 -8.00 -9.65 1.81
N ILE A 60 -9.23 -10.16 1.80
CA ILE A 60 -10.12 -10.06 0.64
C ILE A 60 -10.42 -8.59 0.32
N ASN A 61 -10.82 -7.81 1.33
CA ASN A 61 -11.17 -6.40 1.15
C ASN A 61 -9.97 -5.57 0.69
N PHE A 62 -8.80 -5.80 1.29
CA PHE A 62 -7.55 -5.16 0.88
C PHE A 62 -7.23 -5.43 -0.59
N ARG A 63 -7.26 -6.70 -1.02
CA ARG A 63 -6.99 -7.07 -2.42
C ARG A 63 -8.02 -6.52 -3.38
N GLN A 64 -9.29 -6.44 -2.98
CA GLN A 64 -10.34 -5.85 -3.80
C GLN A 64 -10.13 -4.34 -3.96
N ALA A 65 -9.92 -3.63 -2.85
CA ALA A 65 -9.66 -2.19 -2.87
C ALA A 65 -8.44 -1.85 -3.76
N LEU A 66 -7.36 -2.64 -3.71
CA LEU A 66 -6.21 -2.48 -4.60
C LEU A 66 -6.58 -2.59 -6.09
N ARG A 67 -7.45 -3.54 -6.46
CA ARG A 67 -7.89 -3.70 -7.85
C ARG A 67 -8.78 -2.54 -8.30
N ASP A 68 -9.58 -2.02 -7.39
CA ASP A 68 -10.54 -0.94 -7.67
C ASP A 68 -9.86 0.43 -7.87
N ILE A 69 -8.60 0.61 -7.46
CA ILE A 69 -7.85 1.88 -7.60
C ILE A 69 -7.86 2.41 -9.04
N THR A 70 -7.61 1.57 -10.03
CA THR A 70 -7.54 2.03 -11.43
C THR A 70 -8.91 2.31 -12.05
N GLU A 71 -9.99 1.90 -11.39
CA GLU A 71 -11.37 2.14 -11.83
C GLU A 71 -12.01 3.31 -11.08
N THR A 72 -11.57 3.56 -9.84
CA THR A 72 -12.19 4.53 -8.92
C THR A 72 -11.64 5.94 -9.09
N TYR A 73 -10.34 6.09 -9.38
CA TYR A 73 -9.68 7.39 -9.38
C TYR A 73 -9.42 7.89 -10.81
N THR A 74 -9.71 9.17 -11.05
CA THR A 74 -9.40 9.83 -12.33
C THR A 74 -8.02 10.51 -12.31
N ASN A 75 -7.57 10.91 -11.11
CA ASN A 75 -6.24 11.47 -10.90
C ASN A 75 -5.42 10.53 -10.02
N ALA A 76 -4.15 10.36 -10.39
CA ALA A 76 -3.21 9.54 -9.65
C ALA A 76 -2.96 10.06 -8.22
N GLU A 77 -2.95 11.37 -8.04
CA GLU A 77 -2.70 12.02 -6.74
C GLU A 77 -3.86 11.86 -5.75
N ASP A 78 -5.05 11.49 -6.22
CA ASP A 78 -6.23 11.33 -5.37
C ASP A 78 -6.38 9.90 -4.84
N VAL A 79 -5.49 8.96 -5.23
CA VAL A 79 -5.57 7.56 -4.82
C VAL A 79 -5.39 7.43 -3.32
N GLU A 80 -6.42 6.89 -2.65
CA GLU A 80 -6.33 6.44 -1.27
C GLU A 80 -6.04 4.93 -1.24
N TRP A 81 -4.99 4.55 -0.50
CA TRP A 81 -4.56 3.16 -0.37
C TRP A 81 -5.27 2.46 0.79
N PRO A 82 -5.68 1.20 0.63
CA PRO A 82 -6.30 0.45 1.72
C PRO A 82 -5.27 0.13 2.82
N ASP A 83 -5.74 0.12 4.07
CA ASP A 83 -4.92 -0.31 5.20
C ASP A 83 -4.46 -1.76 5.02
N VAL A 84 -3.18 -2.00 5.34
CA VAL A 84 -2.61 -3.35 5.27
C VAL A 84 -3.25 -4.23 6.34
N PRO A 85 -3.75 -5.43 5.99
CA PRO A 85 -4.24 -6.41 6.96
C PRO A 85 -3.20 -6.77 8.03
N ASP A 86 -3.63 -6.95 9.28
CA ASP A 86 -2.72 -7.26 10.40
C ASP A 86 -1.89 -8.52 10.15
N CYS A 87 -2.48 -9.53 9.48
CA CYS A 87 -1.79 -10.77 9.12
C CYS A 87 -0.68 -10.60 8.05
N LEU A 88 -0.54 -9.40 7.47
CA LEU A 88 0.50 -9.05 6.51
C LEU A 88 1.56 -8.09 7.08
N MET A 89 1.32 -7.49 8.25
CA MET A 89 2.21 -6.48 8.84
C MET A 89 3.64 -7.00 9.08
N ASP A 90 3.78 -8.21 9.63
CA ASP A 90 5.09 -8.82 9.88
C ASP A 90 5.88 -9.03 8.58
N ARG A 91 5.18 -9.28 7.45
CA ARG A 91 5.81 -9.41 6.13
C ARG A 91 6.13 -8.07 5.49
N GLN A 92 5.28 -7.06 5.70
CA GLN A 92 5.51 -5.70 5.20
C GLN A 92 6.82 -5.13 5.76
N MET A 93 7.09 -5.31 7.06
CA MET A 93 8.34 -4.87 7.69
C MET A 93 9.60 -5.52 7.08
N VAL A 94 9.52 -6.76 6.57
CA VAL A 94 10.64 -7.41 5.90
C VAL A 94 10.89 -6.80 4.52
N ILE A 95 9.83 -6.45 3.78
CA ILE A 95 9.95 -5.81 2.46
C ILE A 95 10.54 -4.41 2.59
N ASP A 96 10.15 -3.65 3.60
CA ASP A 96 10.63 -2.27 3.81
C ASP A 96 12.14 -2.27 4.16
N ASN A 97 12.61 -3.25 4.93
CA ASN A 97 14.03 -3.41 5.26
C ASN A 97 14.90 -3.94 4.11
N LEU A 98 14.30 -4.52 3.06
CA LEU A 98 15.04 -5.01 1.89
C LEU A 98 15.17 -3.96 0.78
N ASN A 99 14.41 -2.87 0.85
CA ASN A 99 14.46 -1.75 -0.10
C ASN A 99 15.09 -0.48 0.51
N GLY A 100 15.65 -0.58 1.72
CA GLY A 100 16.39 0.49 2.41
C GLY A 100 17.87 0.48 2.10
#